data_AF-A0A4R1PQA4-F1
#
_entry.id   AF-A0A4R1PQA4-F1
#
_cell.length_a   1.000
_cell.length_b   1.000
_cell.length_c   1.000
_cell.angle_alpha   90.00
_cell.angle_beta   90.00
_cell.angle_gamma   90.00
#
_symmetry.space_group_name_H-M   'P 1'
#
loop_
_entity.id
_entity.type
_entity.pdbx_description
1 polymer ?
#
loop_
_entity_poly.entity_id
_entity_poly.type
_entity_poly.pdbx_seq_one_letter_code
_entity_poly.pdbx_strand_id
1 'polypeptide(L)'
;MITFGVALIVGLWFIGKEVIQTVGTNLTEIHPASGFTAELAAAAVVMLASLLGLPVSSTHILIGAVLGIGLVNRQNNWDLMKPIAHAWVITLPAAAILSAIAFVVLRSVFRSTRQSMEQARRARHGSPFPSAQAAIARHTGRISHDR
;
A
#
# COMPACT_ATOMS: atom_id res chain seq x y z
N MET A 1 2.34 7.96 14.75
CA MET A 1 1.24 7.29 15.48
C MET A 1 -0.01 8.16 15.53
N ILE A 2 0.05 9.39 16.05
CA ILE A 2 -1.10 10.31 16.13
C ILE A 2 -1.72 10.60 14.75
N THR A 3 -0.90 10.82 13.71
CA THR A 3 -1.37 11.08 12.34
C THR A 3 -2.24 9.95 11.76
N PHE A 4 -1.90 8.69 12.04
CA PHE A 4 -2.69 7.54 11.62
C PHE A 4 -4.03 7.48 12.35
N GLY A 5 -4.04 7.77 13.67
CA GLY A 5 -5.27 7.83 14.46
C GLY A 5 -6.25 8.87 13.93
N VAL A 6 -5.76 10.08 13.63
CA VAL A 6 -6.59 11.14 13.03
C VAL A 6 -7.13 10.72 11.67
N ALA A 7 -6.30 10.12 10.80
CA ALA A 7 -6.74 9.66 9.48
C ALA A 7 -7.83 8.57 9.57
N LEU A 8 -7.72 7.63 10.52
CA LEU A 8 -8.75 6.60 10.75
C LEU A 8 -10.07 7.20 11.21
N ILE A 9 -10.04 8.13 12.18
CA ILE A 9 -11.26 8.80 12.68
C ILE A 9 -11.95 9.55 11.55
N VAL A 10 -11.18 10.32 10.77
CA VAL A 10 -11.70 11.07 9.62
C VAL A 10 -12.31 10.12 8.59
N GLY A 11 -11.60 9.06 8.21
CA GLY A 11 -12.12 8.07 7.25
C GLY A 11 -13.41 7.40 7.73
N LEU A 12 -13.47 7.04 9.01
CA LEU A 12 -14.67 6.45 9.62
C LEU A 12 -15.84 7.44 9.64
N TRP A 13 -15.59 8.72 9.94
CA TRP A 13 -16.64 9.75 9.96
C TRP A 13 -17.32 9.91 8.59
N PHE A 14 -16.54 9.96 7.52
CA PHE A 14 -17.08 10.22 6.18
C PHE A 14 -17.69 8.98 5.52
N ILE A 15 -17.05 7.81 5.66
CA ILE A 15 -17.38 6.60 4.89
C ILE A 15 -17.93 5.47 5.76
N GLY A 16 -17.66 5.49 7.07
CA GLY A 16 -17.99 4.41 7.99
C GLY A 16 -19.48 4.11 8.12
N LYS A 17 -20.34 5.13 7.98
CA LYS A 17 -21.80 4.95 8.10
C LYS A 17 -22.37 3.89 7.16
N GLU A 18 -21.87 3.80 5.93
CA GLU A 18 -22.36 2.86 4.91
C GLU A 18 -21.97 1.42 5.29
N VAL A 19 -20.76 1.24 5.82
CA VAL A 19 -20.25 -0.06 6.28
C VAL A 19 -21.01 -0.51 7.53
N ILE A 20 -21.23 0.40 8.48
CA ILE A 20 -21.95 0.12 9.73
C ILE A 20 -23.40 -0.29 9.43
N GLN A 21 -24.08 0.41 8.52
CA GLN A 21 -25.45 0.04 8.11
C GLN A 21 -25.47 -1.31 7.39
N THR A 22 -24.51 -1.55 6.49
CA THR A 22 -24.45 -2.80 5.74
C THR A 22 -24.26 -4.01 6.65
N VAL A 23 -23.29 -3.95 7.58
CA VAL A 23 -22.99 -5.06 8.48
C VAL A 23 -23.99 -5.16 9.63
N GLY A 24 -24.46 -4.03 10.16
CA GLY A 24 -25.29 -3.98 11.37
C GLY A 24 -26.76 -4.32 11.16
N THR A 25 -27.31 -4.08 9.96
CA THR A 25 -28.74 -4.33 9.71
C THR A 25 -29.03 -5.04 8.39
N ASN A 26 -28.22 -4.81 7.34
CA ASN A 26 -28.58 -5.30 6.01
C ASN A 26 -28.10 -6.73 5.75
N LEU A 27 -26.99 -7.14 6.36
CA LEU A 27 -26.39 -8.46 6.15
C LEU A 27 -27.14 -9.57 6.90
N THR A 28 -27.58 -9.27 8.12
CA THR A 28 -28.41 -10.14 8.96
C THR A 28 -29.15 -9.26 9.97
N GLU A 29 -30.32 -9.69 10.43
CA GLU A 29 -31.02 -9.02 11.51
C GLU A 29 -30.28 -9.27 12.83
N ILE A 30 -29.78 -8.20 13.45
CA ILE A 30 -29.00 -8.25 14.69
C ILE A 30 -29.81 -7.61 15.82
N HIS A 31 -30.09 -8.39 16.86
CA HIS A 31 -30.54 -7.87 18.15
C HIS A 31 -29.34 -7.47 19.04
N PRO A 32 -29.50 -6.58 20.03
CA PRO A 32 -28.38 -6.12 20.88
C PRO A 32 -27.57 -7.24 21.53
N ALA A 33 -28.24 -8.29 22.04
CA ALA A 33 -27.57 -9.44 22.65
C ALA A 33 -26.73 -10.23 21.63
N SER A 34 -27.28 -10.50 20.44
CA SER A 34 -26.55 -11.16 19.37
C SER A 34 -25.39 -10.32 18.84
N GLY A 35 -25.54 -8.99 18.75
CA GLY A 35 -24.46 -8.09 18.36
C GLY A 35 -23.30 -8.13 19.36
N PHE A 36 -23.60 -8.14 20.65
CA PHE A 36 -22.58 -8.32 21.69
C PHE A 36 -21.88 -9.68 21.57
N THR A 37 -22.60 -10.75 21.31
CA THR A 37 -22.01 -12.07 21.06
C THR A 37 -21.13 -12.07 19.81
N ALA A 38 -21.52 -11.37 18.74
CA ALA A 38 -20.73 -11.24 17.51
C ALA A 38 -19.37 -10.58 17.80
N GLU A 39 -19.39 -9.46 18.52
CA GLU A 39 -18.19 -8.71 18.88
C GLU A 39 -17.28 -9.51 19.82
N LEU A 40 -17.85 -10.23 20.80
CA LEU A 40 -17.06 -11.09 21.69
C LEU A 40 -16.39 -12.24 20.92
N ALA A 41 -17.12 -12.88 20.01
CA ALA A 41 -16.57 -13.93 19.17
C ALA A 41 -15.46 -13.39 18.25
N ALA A 42 -15.70 -12.23 17.61
CA ALA A 42 -14.71 -11.58 16.76
C ALA A 42 -13.45 -11.20 17.54
N ALA A 43 -13.61 -10.57 18.71
CA ALA A 43 -12.51 -10.20 19.60
C ALA A 43 -11.70 -11.41 20.07
N ALA A 44 -12.36 -12.53 20.41
CA ALA A 44 -11.69 -13.76 20.80
C ALA A 44 -10.83 -14.32 19.66
N VAL A 45 -11.34 -14.32 18.42
CA VAL A 45 -10.59 -14.78 17.24
C VAL A 45 -9.43 -13.84 16.92
N VAL A 46 -9.64 -12.52 16.96
CA VAL A 46 -8.58 -11.51 16.76
C VAL A 46 -7.48 -11.67 17.80
N MET A 47 -7.86 -11.86 19.07
CA MET A 47 -6.91 -12.05 20.16
C MET A 47 -6.10 -13.33 19.91
N LEU A 48 -6.74 -14.46 19.63
CA LEU A 48 -6.06 -15.72 19.34
C LEU A 48 -5.09 -15.59 18.15
N ALA A 49 -5.53 -14.97 17.05
CA ALA A 49 -4.67 -14.73 15.89
C ALA A 49 -3.46 -13.84 16.23
N SER A 50 -3.67 -12.83 17.08
CA SER A 50 -2.62 -11.93 17.55
C SER A 50 -1.60 -12.67 18.42
N LEU A 51 -2.05 -13.58 19.32
CA LEU A 51 -1.15 -14.43 20.11
C LEU A 51 -0.31 -15.36 19.23
N LEU A 52 -0.89 -15.84 18.12
CA LEU A 52 -0.19 -16.70 17.16
C LEU A 52 0.68 -15.92 16.16
N GLY A 53 0.65 -14.58 16.19
CA GLY A 53 1.39 -13.73 15.26
C GLY A 53 0.88 -13.78 13.81
N LEU A 54 -0.36 -14.23 13.59
CA LEU A 54 -0.95 -14.36 12.25
C LEU A 54 -1.58 -13.03 11.80
N PRO A 55 -1.22 -12.50 10.62
CA PRO A 55 -1.89 -11.33 10.07
C PRO A 55 -3.29 -11.73 9.59
N VAL A 56 -4.33 -11.29 10.30
CA VAL A 56 -5.73 -11.59 9.99
C VAL A 56 -6.53 -10.34 9.64
N SER A 57 -7.57 -10.51 8.82
CA SER A 57 -8.49 -9.44 8.46
C SER A 57 -9.62 -9.34 9.48
N SER A 58 -9.67 -8.24 10.24
CA SER A 58 -10.74 -7.99 11.22
C SER A 58 -12.13 -7.92 10.56
N THR A 59 -12.22 -7.40 9.34
CA THR A 59 -13.47 -7.34 8.56
C THR A 59 -14.04 -8.73 8.27
N HIS A 60 -13.20 -9.69 7.86
CA HIS A 60 -13.65 -11.06 7.62
C HIS A 60 -14.10 -11.75 8.90
N ILE A 61 -13.39 -11.52 10.00
CA ILE A 61 -13.71 -12.10 11.30
C ILE A 61 -15.07 -11.57 11.78
N LEU A 62 -15.30 -10.26 11.73
CA LEU A 62 -16.56 -9.64 12.14
C LEU A 62 -17.73 -10.10 11.27
N ILE A 63 -17.57 -10.07 9.95
CA ILE A 63 -18.62 -10.51 9.02
C ILE A 63 -18.91 -12.01 9.20
N GLY A 64 -17.88 -12.83 9.42
CA GLY A 64 -18.05 -14.24 9.75
C GLY A 64 -18.85 -14.48 11.04
N ALA A 65 -18.58 -13.69 12.10
CA ALA A 65 -19.33 -13.76 13.34
C ALA A 65 -20.81 -13.37 13.16
N VAL A 66 -21.07 -12.29 12.42
CA VAL A 66 -22.43 -11.83 12.07
C VAL A 66 -23.19 -12.87 11.24
N LEU A 67 -22.54 -13.44 10.21
CA LEU A 67 -23.14 -14.49 9.39
C LEU A 67 -23.41 -15.77 10.18
N GLY A 68 -22.57 -16.08 11.18
CA GLY A 68 -22.79 -17.19 12.10
C GLY A 68 -24.09 -17.04 12.89
N ILE A 69 -24.38 -15.84 13.40
CA ILE A 69 -25.65 -15.50 14.06
C ILE A 69 -26.81 -15.65 13.08
N GLY A 70 -26.68 -15.08 11.89
CA GLY A 70 -27.74 -15.16 10.88
C GLY A 70 -27.95 -16.56 10.31
N LEU A 71 -26.97 -17.46 10.46
CA LEU A 71 -27.14 -18.88 10.15
C LEU A 71 -28.03 -19.58 11.19
N VAL A 72 -27.85 -19.24 12.48
CA VAL A 72 -28.70 -19.72 13.58
C VAL A 72 -30.13 -19.17 13.45
N ASN A 73 -30.26 -17.88 13.14
CA ASN A 73 -31.55 -17.21 13.00
C ASN A 73 -32.21 -17.40 11.63
N ARG A 74 -31.48 -17.96 10.64
CA ARG A 74 -31.90 -18.13 9.23
C ARG A 74 -32.27 -16.83 8.51
N GLN A 75 -31.59 -15.74 8.83
CA GLN A 75 -31.89 -14.39 8.35
C GLN A 75 -30.75 -13.77 7.52
N ASN A 76 -29.80 -14.58 7.04
CA ASN A 76 -28.70 -14.10 6.21
C ASN A 76 -29.16 -13.58 4.84
N ASN A 77 -28.74 -12.36 4.50
CA ASN A 77 -28.92 -11.79 3.17
C ASN A 77 -27.78 -12.23 2.23
N TRP A 78 -27.96 -13.36 1.57
CA TRP A 78 -26.98 -13.91 0.64
C TRP A 78 -26.79 -13.07 -0.62
N ASP A 79 -27.80 -12.29 -1.02
CA ASP A 79 -27.69 -11.43 -2.20
C ASP A 79 -26.79 -10.23 -1.96
N LEU A 80 -26.75 -9.70 -0.73
CA LEU A 80 -25.75 -8.70 -0.32
C LEU A 80 -24.38 -9.30 -0.04
N MET A 81 -24.32 -10.56 0.44
CA MET A 81 -23.03 -11.22 0.72
C MET A 81 -22.24 -11.51 -0.57
N LYS A 82 -22.91 -11.86 -1.67
CA LYS A 82 -22.26 -12.14 -2.97
C LYS A 82 -21.35 -11.00 -3.44
N PRO A 83 -21.81 -9.74 -3.62
CA PRO A 83 -20.95 -8.66 -4.09
C PRO A 83 -19.81 -8.34 -3.13
N ILE A 84 -20.03 -8.48 -1.80
CA ILE A 84 -18.97 -8.32 -0.79
C ILE A 84 -17.86 -9.36 -0.99
N ALA A 85 -18.23 -10.63 -1.15
CA ALA A 85 -17.28 -11.70 -1.39
C ALA A 85 -16.50 -11.51 -2.69
N HIS A 86 -17.16 -11.09 -3.78
CA HIS A 86 -16.48 -10.74 -5.03
C HIS A 86 -15.50 -9.57 -4.84
N ALA A 87 -15.87 -8.54 -4.08
CA ALA A 87 -14.99 -7.41 -3.80
C ALA A 87 -13.70 -7.85 -3.07
N TRP A 88 -13.79 -8.79 -2.12
CA TRP A 88 -12.60 -9.33 -1.46
C TRP A 88 -11.65 -10.02 -2.42
N VAL A 89 -12.17 -10.80 -3.36
CA VAL A 89 -11.34 -11.46 -4.36
C VAL A 89 -10.73 -10.47 -5.35
N ILE A 90 -11.48 -9.44 -5.75
CA ILE A 90 -11.05 -8.45 -6.75
C ILE A 90 -10.05 -7.44 -6.18
N THR A 91 -10.17 -7.09 -4.90
CA THR A 91 -9.28 -6.11 -4.25
C THR A 91 -7.81 -6.56 -4.21
N LEU A 92 -7.55 -7.86 -4.04
CA LEU A 92 -6.19 -8.42 -4.05
C LEU A 92 -5.44 -8.23 -5.38
N PRO A 93 -5.95 -8.69 -6.54
CA PRO A 93 -5.29 -8.47 -7.82
C PRO A 93 -5.26 -6.99 -8.20
N ALA A 94 -6.31 -6.22 -7.87
CA ALA A 94 -6.32 -4.78 -8.12
C ALA A 94 -5.18 -4.07 -7.36
N ALA A 95 -4.99 -4.38 -6.07
CA ALA A 95 -3.90 -3.84 -5.28
C ALA A 95 -2.52 -4.28 -5.80
N ALA A 96 -2.38 -5.56 -6.20
CA ALA A 96 -1.14 -6.08 -6.76
C ALA A 96 -0.76 -5.38 -8.07
N ILE A 97 -1.72 -5.22 -8.99
CA ILE A 97 -1.51 -4.53 -10.27
C ILE A 97 -1.14 -3.06 -10.04
N LEU A 98 -1.89 -2.36 -9.18
CA LEU A 98 -1.64 -0.96 -8.88
C LEU A 98 -0.25 -0.77 -8.26
N SER A 99 0.14 -1.64 -7.33
CA SER A 99 1.48 -1.65 -6.74
C SER A 99 2.57 -1.90 -7.78
N ALA A 100 2.37 -2.87 -8.68
CA ALA A 100 3.33 -3.16 -9.75
C ALA A 100 3.52 -1.97 -10.70
N ILE A 101 2.43 -1.31 -11.10
CA ILE A 101 2.48 -0.10 -11.95
C ILE A 101 3.24 1.01 -11.23
N ALA A 102 2.89 1.31 -9.97
CA ALA A 102 3.56 2.32 -9.18
C ALA A 102 5.07 2.05 -9.05
N PHE A 103 5.45 0.79 -8.81
CA PHE A 103 6.85 0.38 -8.74
C PHE A 103 7.60 0.57 -10.06
N VAL A 104 7.00 0.20 -11.19
CA VAL A 104 7.61 0.37 -12.52
C VAL A 104 7.80 1.85 -12.87
N VAL A 105 6.81 2.69 -12.58
CA VAL A 105 6.89 4.14 -12.78
C VAL A 105 8.02 4.73 -11.95
N LEU A 106 8.05 4.41 -10.64
CA LEU A 106 9.08 4.89 -9.73
C LEU A 106 10.47 4.46 -10.21
N ARG A 107 10.64 3.18 -10.58
CA ARG A 107 11.89 2.64 -11.10
C ARG A 107 12.35 3.34 -12.38
N SER A 108 11.42 3.70 -13.26
CA SER A 108 11.73 4.36 -14.53
C SER A 108 12.26 5.78 -14.31
N VAL A 109 11.66 6.52 -13.37
CA VAL A 109 12.12 7.85 -12.97
C VAL A 109 13.49 7.79 -12.29
N PHE A 110 13.72 6.85 -11.36
CA PHE A 110 15.03 6.74 -10.71
C PHE A 110 16.15 6.28 -11.65
N ARG A 111 15.82 5.47 -12.67
CA ARG A 111 16.78 5.06 -13.71
C ARG A 111 17.27 6.24 -14.53
N SER A 112 16.40 7.18 -14.91
CA SER A 112 16.81 8.33 -15.71
C SER A 112 17.79 9.23 -14.95
N THR A 113 17.58 9.45 -13.65
CA THR A 113 18.52 10.20 -12.79
C THR A 113 19.88 9.49 -12.68
N ARG A 114 19.90 8.16 -12.56
CA ARG A 114 21.14 7.38 -12.44
C ARG A 114 21.98 7.42 -13.72
N GLN A 115 21.34 7.38 -14.88
CA GLN A 115 22.04 7.43 -16.17
C GLN A 115 22.71 8.78 -16.41
N SER A 116 22.06 9.89 -16.07
CA SER A 116 22.66 11.23 -16.16
C SER A 116 23.91 11.37 -15.26
N MET A 117 23.87 10.78 -14.06
CA MET A 117 25.01 10.76 -13.15
C MET A 117 26.16 9.86 -13.64
N GLU A 118 25.85 8.69 -14.19
CA GLU A 118 26.85 7.78 -14.74
C GLU A 118 27.52 8.35 -15.99
N GLN A 119 26.78 9.03 -16.87
CA GLN A 119 27.34 9.74 -18.01
C GLN A 119 28.25 10.90 -17.58
N ALA A 120 27.83 11.71 -16.61
CA ALA A 120 28.66 12.78 -16.05
C ALA A 120 29.94 12.24 -15.38
N ARG A 121 29.86 11.10 -14.69
CA ARG A 121 31.01 10.44 -14.05
C ARG A 121 31.95 9.82 -15.08
N ARG A 122 31.44 9.20 -16.14
CA ARG A 122 32.23 8.68 -17.27
C ARG A 122 32.90 9.80 -18.06
N ALA A 123 32.22 10.92 -18.29
CA ALA A 123 32.80 12.10 -18.92
C ALA A 123 33.97 12.68 -18.10
N ARG A 124 33.89 12.62 -16.76
CA ARG A 124 35.00 13.00 -15.85
C ARG A 124 36.15 12.00 -15.78
N HIS A 125 35.93 10.71 -15.99
CA HIS A 125 36.99 9.69 -15.97
C HIS A 125 37.63 9.42 -17.34
N GLY A 126 36.90 9.65 -18.43
CA GLY A 126 37.40 9.48 -19.81
C GLY A 126 38.03 10.73 -20.43
N SER A 127 37.96 11.88 -19.77
CA SER A 127 38.66 13.08 -20.23
C SER A 127 40.01 13.21 -19.51
N PRO A 128 41.15 13.09 -20.21
CA PRO A 128 42.38 13.61 -19.67
C PRO A 128 42.22 15.13 -19.61
N PHE A 129 42.08 15.67 -18.39
CA PHE A 129 41.84 17.07 -18.06
C PHE A 129 42.20 18.02 -19.22
N PRO A 130 41.20 18.53 -19.97
CA PRO A 130 41.44 19.45 -21.09
C PRO A 130 42.18 20.70 -20.64
N SER A 131 41.97 21.12 -19.39
CA SER A 131 42.68 22.25 -18.77
C SER A 131 44.17 21.97 -18.51
N ALA A 132 44.54 20.74 -18.15
CA ALA A 132 45.94 20.36 -17.95
C ALA A 132 46.67 20.24 -19.29
N GLN A 133 46.06 19.58 -20.29
CA GLN A 133 46.66 19.45 -21.62
C GLN A 133 46.71 20.78 -22.39
N ALA A 134 45.69 21.63 -22.29
CA ALA A 134 45.68 22.96 -22.91
C ALA A 134 46.58 23.98 -22.18
N ALA A 135 46.92 23.74 -20.90
CA ALA A 135 47.94 24.51 -20.19
C ALA A 135 49.36 24.06 -20.59
N ILE A 136 49.59 22.74 -20.71
CA ILE A 136 50.87 22.18 -21.16
C ILE A 136 51.15 22.57 -22.62
N ALA A 137 50.19 22.43 -23.54
CA ALA A 137 50.35 22.81 -24.95
C ALA A 137 50.63 24.31 -25.15
N ARG A 138 50.05 25.18 -24.31
CA ARG A 138 50.34 26.63 -24.33
C ARG A 138 51.73 26.97 -23.78
N HIS A 139 52.29 26.15 -22.90
CA HIS A 139 53.67 26.33 -22.42
C HIS A 139 54.70 25.76 -23.40
N THR A 140 54.42 24.64 -24.06
CA THR A 140 55.34 24.00 -25.02
C THR A 140 55.42 24.74 -26.36
N GLY A 141 54.34 25.39 -26.81
CA GLY A 141 54.33 26.18 -28.06
C GLY A 141 55.14 27.49 -28.00
N ARG A 142 55.49 27.98 -26.80
CA ARG A 142 56.22 29.24 -26.63
C ARG A 142 57.74 29.11 -26.71
N ILE A 143 58.27 27.87 -26.74
CA ILE A 143 59.73 27.59 -26.73
C ILE A 143 60.29 27.39 -28.15
N SER A 144 59.44 27.23 -29.18
CA SER A 144 59.90 26.98 -30.57
C SER A 144 60.09 28.24 -31.43
N HIS A 145 59.78 29.42 -30.91
CA HIS A 145 59.81 30.67 -31.68
C HIS A 145 61.01 31.58 -31.35
N ASP A 146 61.99 31.07 -30.60
CA ASP A 146 63.16 31.83 -30.11
C ASP A 146 64.50 31.14 -30.47
N ARG A 147 64.60 30.58 -31.68
CA ARG A 147 65.86 30.16 -32.30
C ARG A 147 65.89 30.56 -33.77
#